data_AF-A0A6C0C319-F1
#
_entry.id   AF-A0A6C0C319-F1
#
_cell.length_a   1.000
_cell.length_b   1.000
_cell.length_c   1.000
_cell.angle_alpha   90.00
_cell.angle_beta   90.00
_cell.angle_gamma   90.00
#
_symmetry.space_group_name_H-M   'P 1'
#
loop_
_entity.id
_entity.type
_entity.pdbx_description
1 polymer ?
#
loop_
_entity_poly.entity_id
_entity_poly.type
_entity_poly.pdbx_seq_one_letter_code
_entity_poly.pdbx_strand_id
1 'polypeptide(L)'
;MKINTNLLIQTSIAAGLVIFGVVIKNSFEQLGFPNHPIGKPIGMGMFIMGWIYTAYILSINKPNKLMFILPSLGIVFAVMMMKQYMVKKQTPPVVFPLIFALSWIILGLNVGNHLSGNQKYFGLFASFLVLLSMMKLLPFQRKNKIVDGPGMPLFVIAWVIFIIVNSNR
;
A
#
# COMPACT_ATOMS: atom_id res chain seq x y z
N MET A 1 -10.58 -11.69 -20.21
CA MET A 1 -10.24 -11.72 -18.77
C MET A 1 -11.32 -12.51 -18.07
N LYS A 2 -10.97 -13.49 -17.24
CA LYS A 2 -11.95 -14.22 -16.42
C LYS A 2 -11.67 -13.80 -14.97
N ILE A 3 -12.63 -13.11 -14.36
CA ILE A 3 -12.47 -12.63 -12.98
C ILE A 3 -12.92 -13.73 -12.02
N ASN A 4 -12.04 -14.09 -11.10
CA ASN A 4 -12.34 -14.94 -9.98
C ASN A 4 -13.01 -14.10 -8.88
N THR A 5 -14.32 -14.26 -8.70
CA THR A 5 -15.12 -13.48 -7.74
C THR A 5 -14.62 -13.61 -6.30
N ASN A 6 -14.14 -14.79 -5.90
CA ASN A 6 -13.62 -14.99 -4.55
C ASN A 6 -12.32 -14.19 -4.34
N LEU A 7 -11.38 -14.28 -5.29
CA LEU A 7 -10.16 -13.48 -5.22
C LEU A 7 -10.45 -11.98 -5.30
N LEU A 8 -11.45 -11.57 -6.07
CA LEU A 8 -11.90 -10.18 -6.13
C LEU A 8 -12.32 -9.69 -4.74
N ILE A 9 -13.26 -10.39 -4.10
CA ILE A 9 -13.76 -10.02 -2.77
C ILE A 9 -12.62 -10.01 -1.75
N GLN A 10 -11.80 -11.05 -1.70
CA GLN A 10 -10.71 -11.16 -0.72
C GLN A 10 -9.63 -10.09 -0.93
N THR A 11 -9.27 -9.80 -2.17
CA THR A 11 -8.29 -8.74 -2.48
C THR A 11 -8.87 -7.36 -2.17
N SER A 12 -10.16 -7.13 -2.43
CA SER A 12 -10.86 -5.90 -2.07
C SER A 12 -10.92 -5.69 -0.56
N ILE A 13 -11.17 -6.73 0.24
CA ILE A 13 -11.14 -6.63 1.70
C ILE A 13 -9.73 -6.28 2.19
N ALA A 14 -8.70 -6.97 1.70
CA ALA A 14 -7.31 -6.67 2.05
C ALA A 14 -6.92 -5.23 1.68
N ALA A 15 -7.24 -4.80 0.46
CA ALA A 15 -7.02 -3.43 -0.02
C ALA A 15 -7.77 -2.41 0.83
N GLY A 16 -9.04 -2.68 1.15
CA GLY A 16 -9.88 -1.84 2.00
C GLY A 16 -9.23 -1.63 3.38
N LEU A 17 -8.76 -2.69 4.02
CA LEU A 17 -8.04 -2.60 5.29
C LEU A 17 -6.80 -1.69 5.20
N VAL A 18 -5.98 -1.83 4.15
CA VAL A 18 -4.82 -0.96 3.94
C VAL A 18 -5.25 0.49 3.69
N ILE A 19 -6.22 0.72 2.80
CA ILE A 19 -6.70 2.06 2.44
C ILE A 19 -7.29 2.75 3.66
N PHE A 20 -8.23 2.13 4.37
CA PHE A 20 -8.83 2.71 5.56
C PHE A 20 -7.80 2.94 6.67
N GLY A 21 -6.84 2.01 6.86
CA GLY A 21 -5.74 2.21 7.79
C GLY A 21 -4.93 3.48 7.50
N VAL A 22 -4.62 3.72 6.23
CA VAL A 22 -3.92 4.95 5.77
C VAL A 22 -4.81 6.19 5.91
N VAL A 23 -6.08 6.11 5.50
CA VAL A 23 -7.05 7.22 5.57
C VAL A 23 -7.23 7.67 7.00
N ILE A 24 -7.62 6.76 7.91
CA ILE A 24 -7.84 7.05 9.33
C ILE A 24 -6.61 7.77 9.91
N LYS A 25 -5.43 7.20 9.67
CA LYS A 25 -4.19 7.78 10.18
C LYS A 25 -3.92 9.18 9.63
N ASN A 26 -4.02 9.35 8.31
CA ASN A 26 -3.76 10.65 7.67
C ASN A 26 -4.80 11.70 8.10
N SER A 27 -6.06 11.31 8.28
CA SER A 27 -7.11 12.21 8.79
C SER A 27 -6.80 12.70 10.20
N PHE A 28 -6.41 11.81 11.13
CA PHE A 28 -6.00 12.22 12.48
C PHE A 28 -4.74 13.11 12.48
N GLU A 29 -3.79 12.85 11.58
CA GLU A 29 -2.61 13.72 11.39
C GLU A 29 -3.02 15.12 10.88
N GLN A 30 -3.95 15.21 9.92
CA GLN A 30 -4.45 16.48 9.39
C GLN A 30 -5.29 17.27 10.40
N LEU A 31 -6.06 16.59 11.25
CA LEU A 31 -6.85 17.21 12.33
C LEU A 31 -6.01 17.66 13.53
N GLY A 32 -4.69 17.40 13.54
CA GLY A 32 -3.80 17.78 14.64
C GLY A 32 -3.81 16.84 15.84
N PHE A 33 -4.42 15.65 15.72
CA PHE A 33 -4.49 14.63 16.78
C PHE A 33 -3.76 13.32 16.40
N PRO A 34 -2.46 13.36 16.08
CA PRO A 34 -1.74 12.20 15.53
C PRO A 34 -1.61 11.00 16.50
N ASN A 35 -1.81 11.23 17.80
CA ASN A 35 -1.75 10.21 18.85
C ASN A 35 -3.12 9.92 19.49
N HIS A 36 -4.22 10.10 18.75
CA HIS A 36 -5.56 9.80 19.24
C HIS A 36 -5.63 8.36 19.79
N PRO A 37 -6.13 8.15 21.03
CA PRO A 37 -6.03 6.87 21.75
C PRO A 37 -6.76 5.72 21.05
N ILE A 38 -7.75 6.04 20.23
CA ILE A 38 -8.54 5.06 19.45
C ILE A 38 -8.13 5.07 17.97
N GLY A 39 -7.89 6.26 17.42
CA GLY A 39 -7.69 6.44 15.98
C GLY A 39 -6.37 5.84 15.49
N LYS A 40 -5.32 6.03 16.30
CA LYS A 40 -4.00 5.49 16.03
C LYS A 40 -3.97 3.95 16.04
N PRO A 41 -4.40 3.25 17.11
CA PRO A 41 -4.37 1.79 17.14
C PRO A 41 -5.29 1.17 16.08
N ILE A 42 -6.48 1.73 15.83
CA ILE A 42 -7.37 1.22 14.78
C ILE A 42 -6.71 1.37 13.40
N GLY A 43 -6.23 2.56 13.05
CA GLY A 43 -5.59 2.80 11.76
C GLY A 43 -4.35 1.93 11.54
N MET A 44 -3.53 1.75 12.58
CA MET A 44 -2.36 0.86 12.54
C MET A 44 -2.77 -0.62 12.44
N GLY A 45 -3.77 -1.05 13.20
CA GLY A 45 -4.29 -2.42 13.18
C GLY A 45 -4.84 -2.78 11.80
N MET A 46 -5.68 -1.92 11.22
CA MET A 46 -6.20 -2.11 9.86
C MET A 46 -5.07 -2.15 8.82
N PHE A 47 -4.09 -1.26 8.93
CA PHE A 47 -2.95 -1.24 8.00
C PHE A 47 -2.13 -2.54 8.07
N ILE A 48 -1.78 -3.00 9.28
CA ILE A 48 -0.98 -4.22 9.47
C ILE A 48 -1.77 -5.46 9.03
N MET A 49 -3.02 -5.60 9.49
CA MET A 49 -3.88 -6.72 9.11
C MET A 49 -4.16 -6.75 7.60
N GLY A 50 -4.34 -5.58 7.00
CA GLY A 50 -4.48 -5.43 5.55
C GLY A 50 -3.27 -6.02 4.82
N TRP A 51 -2.04 -5.67 5.23
CA TRP A 51 -0.82 -6.20 4.62
C TRP A 51 -0.59 -7.69 4.87
N ILE A 52 -0.90 -8.20 6.07
CA ILE A 52 -0.88 -9.64 6.35
C ILE A 52 -1.83 -10.36 5.40
N TYR A 53 -3.04 -9.83 5.23
CA TYR A 53 -4.04 -10.45 4.37
C TYR A 53 -3.69 -10.31 2.89
N THR A 54 -3.13 -9.17 2.46
CA THR A 54 -2.58 -8.99 1.10
C THR A 54 -1.50 -10.02 0.83
N ALA A 55 -0.52 -10.21 1.73
CA ALA A 55 0.53 -11.20 1.56
C ALA A 55 -0.04 -12.60 1.37
N TYR A 56 -1.01 -12.98 2.21
CA TYR A 56 -1.70 -14.26 2.11
C TYR A 56 -2.41 -14.41 0.77
N ILE A 57 -3.35 -13.52 0.42
CA ILE A 57 -4.20 -13.61 -0.78
C ILE A 57 -3.39 -13.56 -2.07
N LEU A 58 -2.38 -12.68 -2.16
CA LEU A 58 -1.55 -12.61 -3.35
C LEU A 58 -0.70 -13.88 -3.55
N SER A 59 -0.32 -14.56 -2.46
CA SER A 59 0.48 -15.78 -2.48
C SER A 59 -0.31 -17.07 -2.76
N ILE A 60 -1.64 -17.05 -2.65
CA ILE A 60 -2.49 -18.23 -2.89
C ILE A 60 -2.24 -18.75 -4.31
N ASN A 61 -2.03 -20.06 -4.43
CA ASN A 61 -1.79 -20.76 -5.69
C ASN A 61 -0.59 -20.23 -6.50
N LYS A 62 0.38 -19.61 -5.84
CA LYS A 62 1.66 -19.21 -6.45
C LYS A 62 2.80 -20.08 -5.94
N PRO A 63 3.73 -20.50 -6.82
CA PRO A 63 4.86 -21.33 -6.42
C PRO A 63 5.81 -20.57 -5.48
N ASN A 64 6.07 -19.29 -5.78
CA ASN A 64 6.97 -18.46 -4.98
C ASN A 64 6.18 -17.49 -4.07
N LYS A 65 5.77 -17.99 -2.90
CA LYS A 65 5.03 -17.19 -1.90
C LYS A 65 5.86 -16.06 -1.30
N LEU A 66 7.18 -16.24 -1.21
CA LEU A 66 8.11 -15.27 -0.60
C LEU A 66 8.13 -13.95 -1.36
N MET A 67 7.89 -13.97 -2.68
CA MET A 67 7.78 -12.76 -3.52
C MET A 67 6.58 -11.86 -3.19
N PHE A 68 5.67 -12.31 -2.32
CA PHE A 68 4.54 -11.51 -1.84
C PHE A 68 4.67 -11.21 -0.35
N ILE A 69 5.17 -12.18 0.43
CA ILE A 69 5.35 -12.04 1.88
C ILE A 69 6.46 -11.05 2.22
N LEU A 70 7.66 -11.21 1.64
CA LEU A 70 8.80 -10.36 1.98
C LEU A 70 8.55 -8.89 1.62
N PRO A 71 8.00 -8.54 0.43
CA PRO A 71 7.67 -7.15 0.15
C PRO A 71 6.57 -6.58 1.04
N SER A 72 5.56 -7.37 1.39
CA SER A 72 4.49 -6.90 2.31
C SER A 72 5.04 -6.56 3.69
N LEU A 73 5.91 -7.43 4.23
CA LEU A 73 6.63 -7.17 5.49
C LEU A 73 7.57 -5.96 5.35
N GLY A 74 8.29 -5.84 4.24
CA GLY A 74 9.16 -4.71 3.93
C GLY A 74 8.41 -3.38 3.93
N ILE A 75 7.21 -3.34 3.35
CA ILE A 75 6.35 -2.14 3.36
C ILE A 75 5.90 -1.79 4.77
N VAL A 76 5.38 -2.76 5.54
CA VAL A 76 4.95 -2.52 6.91
C VAL A 76 6.12 -2.01 7.74
N PHE A 77 7.25 -2.72 7.72
CA PHE A 77 8.46 -2.34 8.45
C PHE A 77 8.92 -0.93 8.08
N ALA A 78 9.08 -0.64 6.79
CA ALA A 78 9.53 0.67 6.34
C ALA A 78 8.58 1.79 6.77
N VAL A 79 7.27 1.61 6.62
CA VAL A 79 6.28 2.62 7.03
C VAL A 79 6.29 2.85 8.54
N MET A 80 6.40 1.79 9.33
CA MET A 80 6.44 1.87 10.79
C MET A 80 7.69 2.60 11.27
N MET A 81 8.86 2.24 10.73
CA MET A 81 10.13 2.89 11.06
C MET A 81 10.11 4.36 10.63
N MET A 82 9.76 4.67 9.37
CA MET A 82 9.67 6.06 8.90
C MET A 82 8.76 6.90 9.78
N LYS A 83 7.60 6.37 10.17
CA LYS A 83 6.65 7.10 11.02
C LYS A 83 7.17 7.29 12.45
N GLN A 84 7.93 6.34 13.00
CA GLN A 84 8.58 6.53 14.30
C GLN A 84 9.59 7.69 14.29
N TYR A 85 10.41 7.79 13.23
CA TYR A 85 11.32 8.94 13.05
C TYR A 85 10.56 10.26 12.91
N MET A 86 9.48 10.27 12.11
CA MET A 86 8.66 11.47 11.92
C MET A 86 7.98 11.95 13.21
N VAL A 87 7.50 11.04 14.06
CA VAL A 87 6.93 11.41 15.38
C VAL A 87 7.98 12.05 16.28
N LYS A 88 9.25 11.58 16.19
CA LYS A 88 10.39 12.17 16.88
C LYS A 88 10.92 13.46 16.21
N LYS A 89 10.23 13.98 15.18
CA LYS A 89 10.67 15.12 14.35
C LYS A 89 12.05 14.93 13.68
N GLN A 90 12.44 13.68 13.45
CA GLN A 90 13.68 13.32 12.77
C GLN A 90 13.40 12.94 11.32
N THR A 91 14.34 13.22 10.43
CA THR A 91 14.29 12.76 9.04
C THR A 91 14.55 11.24 8.99
N PRO A 92 13.65 10.45 8.41
CA PRO A 92 13.90 9.01 8.25
C PRO A 92 15.16 8.76 7.41
N PRO A 93 16.04 7.83 7.82
CA PRO A 93 17.15 7.38 6.99
C PRO A 93 16.69 6.91 5.61
N VAL A 94 17.46 7.23 4.56
CA VAL A 94 17.13 6.96 3.14
C VAL A 94 16.88 5.47 2.86
N VAL A 95 17.46 4.58 3.67
CA VAL A 95 17.25 3.13 3.57
C VAL A 95 15.77 2.74 3.70
N PHE A 96 14.96 3.41 4.55
CA PHE A 96 13.55 3.03 4.73
C PHE A 96 12.66 3.41 3.53
N PRO A 97 12.71 4.63 2.98
CA PRO A 97 12.05 4.93 1.71
C PRO A 97 12.49 4.00 0.56
N LEU A 98 13.76 3.59 0.53
CA LEU A 98 14.26 2.66 -0.48
C LEU A 98 13.69 1.25 -0.31
N ILE A 99 13.64 0.72 0.92
CA ILE A 99 12.98 -0.56 1.22
C ILE A 99 11.50 -0.49 0.81
N PHE A 100 10.82 0.61 1.13
CA PHE A 100 9.42 0.82 0.75
C PHE A 100 9.24 0.80 -0.77
N ALA A 101 10.09 1.53 -1.51
CA ALA A 101 10.04 1.60 -2.96
C ALA A 101 10.31 0.24 -3.63
N LEU A 102 11.41 -0.43 -3.23
CA LEU A 102 11.76 -1.75 -3.77
C LEU A 102 10.69 -2.79 -3.46
N SER A 103 10.10 -2.76 -2.26
CA SER A 103 9.03 -3.68 -1.90
C SER A 103 7.81 -3.50 -2.80
N TRP A 104 7.38 -2.27 -3.06
CA TRP A 104 6.29 -2.02 -4.01
C TRP A 104 6.64 -2.46 -5.43
N ILE A 105 7.86 -2.23 -5.90
CA ILE A 105 8.29 -2.66 -7.25
C ILE A 105 8.26 -4.19 -7.35
N ILE A 106 8.85 -4.90 -6.39
CA ILE A 106 8.86 -6.37 -6.37
C ILE A 106 7.43 -6.91 -6.32
N LEU A 107 6.58 -6.35 -5.47
CA LEU A 107 5.19 -6.76 -5.35
C LEU A 107 4.41 -6.53 -6.67
N GLY A 108 4.61 -5.38 -7.31
CA GLY A 108 3.98 -4.99 -8.57
C GLY A 108 4.39 -5.86 -9.76
N LEU A 109 5.68 -6.22 -9.84
CA LEU A 109 6.16 -7.17 -10.84
C LEU A 109 5.50 -8.55 -10.63
N ASN A 110 5.45 -9.03 -9.39
CA ASN A 110 4.98 -10.39 -9.11
C ASN A 110 3.46 -10.55 -9.16
N VAL A 111 2.67 -9.51 -8.84
CA VAL A 111 1.21 -9.61 -8.92
C VAL A 111 0.74 -9.87 -10.35
N GLY A 112 1.37 -9.24 -11.35
CA GLY A 112 1.02 -9.37 -12.77
C GLY A 112 1.66 -10.54 -13.51
N ASN A 113 2.62 -11.26 -12.91
CA ASN A 113 3.44 -12.26 -13.60
C ASN A 113 2.67 -13.46 -14.20
N HIS A 114 1.40 -13.65 -13.85
CA HIS A 114 0.55 -14.70 -14.41
C HIS A 114 -0.22 -14.26 -15.65
N LEU A 115 -0.24 -12.96 -15.95
CA LEU A 115 -0.89 -12.41 -17.13
C LEU A 115 0.09 -12.44 -18.32
N SER A 116 -0.46 -12.51 -19.53
CA SER A 116 0.30 -12.52 -20.78
C SER A 116 0.38 -11.12 -21.42
N GLY A 117 1.38 -10.93 -22.29
CA GLY A 117 1.56 -9.69 -23.05
C GLY A 117 1.81 -8.46 -22.17
N ASN A 118 1.19 -7.33 -22.53
CA ASN A 118 1.36 -6.05 -21.83
C ASN A 118 0.64 -5.98 -20.48
N GLN A 119 -0.35 -6.86 -20.23
CA GLN A 119 -1.15 -6.85 -19.00
C GLN A 119 -0.31 -7.20 -17.77
N LYS A 120 0.80 -7.93 -17.93
CA LYS A 120 1.73 -8.25 -16.83
C LYS A 120 2.33 -7.01 -16.17
N TYR A 121 2.41 -5.89 -16.89
CA TYR A 121 2.98 -4.64 -16.39
C TYR A 121 1.96 -3.76 -15.63
N PHE A 122 0.68 -4.13 -15.58
CA PHE A 122 -0.31 -3.36 -14.82
C PHE A 122 -0.05 -3.35 -13.32
N GLY A 123 0.51 -4.44 -12.77
CA GLY A 123 0.96 -4.46 -11.38
C GLY A 123 2.11 -3.48 -11.12
N LEU A 124 3.08 -3.40 -12.02
CA LEU A 124 4.18 -2.44 -11.93
C LEU A 124 3.68 -0.99 -12.07
N PHE A 125 2.75 -0.75 -13.00
CA PHE A 125 2.11 0.56 -13.15
C PHE A 125 1.37 0.96 -11.87
N ALA A 126 0.63 0.05 -11.24
CA ALA A 126 -0.01 0.32 -9.96
C ALA A 126 1.01 0.66 -8.86
N SER A 127 2.12 -0.08 -8.78
CA SER A 127 3.21 0.26 -7.85
C SER A 127 3.79 1.64 -8.11
N PHE A 128 4.00 2.02 -9.38
CA PHE A 128 4.43 3.38 -9.73
C PHE A 128 3.45 4.44 -9.22
N LEU A 129 2.13 4.22 -9.37
CA LEU A 129 1.10 5.13 -8.86
C LEU A 129 1.14 5.25 -7.33
N VAL A 130 1.37 4.15 -6.61
CA VAL A 130 1.55 4.19 -5.15
C VAL A 130 2.78 5.01 -4.78
N LEU A 131 3.92 4.80 -5.45
CA LEU A 131 5.15 5.53 -5.15
C LEU A 131 5.00 7.02 -5.45
N LEU A 132 4.40 7.37 -6.58
CA LEU A 132 4.10 8.76 -6.95
C LEU A 132 3.18 9.41 -5.90
N SER A 133 2.13 8.71 -5.47
CA SER A 133 1.22 9.17 -4.41
C SER A 133 1.96 9.40 -3.09
N MET A 134 2.62 8.37 -2.58
CA MET A 134 3.14 8.33 -1.21
C MET A 134 4.45 9.10 -1.01
N MET A 135 5.32 9.09 -2.02
CA MET A 135 6.65 9.69 -1.91
C MET A 135 6.72 11.11 -2.45
N LYS A 136 5.80 11.51 -3.33
CA LYS A 136 5.83 12.82 -3.98
C LYS A 136 4.58 13.66 -3.67
N LEU A 137 3.40 13.18 -4.04
CA LEU A 137 2.18 13.97 -3.97
C LEU A 137 1.70 14.25 -2.55
N LEU A 138 1.61 13.23 -1.70
CA LEU A 138 1.16 13.41 -0.31
C LEU A 138 2.12 14.28 0.52
N PRO A 139 3.46 14.09 0.47
CA PRO A 139 4.39 15.01 1.13
C PRO A 139 4.27 16.46 0.62
N PHE A 140 4.13 16.65 -0.70
CA PHE A 140 3.92 17.97 -1.29
C PHE A 140 2.62 18.62 -0.82
N GLN A 141 1.52 17.88 -0.78
CA GLN A 141 0.22 18.36 -0.30
C GLN A 141 0.30 18.78 1.17
N ARG A 142 0.96 17.99 2.03
CA ARG A 142 1.16 18.36 3.44
C ARG A 142 2.00 19.62 3.58
N LYS A 143 3.09 19.75 2.81
CA LYS A 143 3.96 20.94 2.84
C LYS A 143 3.20 22.20 2.43
N ASN A 144 2.30 22.11 1.46
CA ASN A 144 1.51 23.24 0.94
C ASN A 144 0.10 23.34 1.56
N LYS A 145 -0.21 22.57 2.61
CA LYS A 145 -1.51 22.55 3.30
C LYS A 145 -2.71 22.31 2.36
N ILE A 146 -2.53 21.48 1.34
CA ILE A 146 -3.58 21.07 0.42
C ILE A 146 -4.36 19.92 1.06
N VAL A 147 -5.66 20.12 1.31
CA VAL A 147 -6.54 19.16 1.98
C VAL A 147 -7.10 18.12 0.99
N ASP A 148 -7.51 18.54 -0.21
CA ASP A 148 -8.18 17.70 -1.23
C ASP A 148 -7.29 17.44 -2.45
N GLY A 149 -6.06 16.99 -2.21
CA GLY A 149 -5.12 16.73 -3.29
C GLY A 149 -5.25 15.34 -3.92
N PRO A 150 -4.72 15.12 -5.14
CA PRO A 150 -4.81 13.85 -5.86
C PRO A 150 -4.04 12.69 -5.21
N GLY A 151 -3.37 12.89 -4.07
CA GLY A 151 -2.49 11.89 -3.47
C GLY A 151 -3.27 10.64 -3.03
N MET A 152 -4.28 10.84 -2.18
CA MET A 152 -5.14 9.74 -1.71
C MET A 152 -5.93 9.07 -2.85
N PRO A 153 -6.60 9.81 -3.76
CA PRO A 153 -7.25 9.21 -4.93
C PRO A 153 -6.32 8.34 -5.77
N LEU A 154 -5.09 8.80 -6.04
CA LEU A 154 -4.12 8.02 -6.82
C LEU A 154 -3.72 6.72 -6.12
N PHE A 155 -3.60 6.74 -4.80
CA PHE A 155 -3.34 5.55 -4.00
C PHE A 155 -4.49 4.54 -4.09
N VAL A 156 -5.74 5.00 -4.03
CA VAL A 156 -6.93 4.15 -4.17
C VAL A 156 -7.00 3.55 -5.58
N ILE A 157 -6.77 4.34 -6.63
CA ILE A 157 -6.73 3.86 -8.02
C ILE A 157 -5.69 2.76 -8.18
N ALA A 158 -4.50 2.92 -7.60
CA ALA A 158 -3.46 1.89 -7.64
C ALA A 158 -3.94 0.56 -7.03
N TRP A 159 -4.66 0.60 -5.91
CA TRP A 159 -5.25 -0.59 -5.30
C TRP A 159 -6.36 -1.21 -6.15
N VAL A 160 -7.20 -0.41 -6.82
CA VAL A 160 -8.20 -0.91 -7.78
C VAL A 160 -7.53 -1.71 -8.90
N ILE A 161 -6.41 -1.21 -9.44
CA ILE A 161 -5.64 -1.95 -10.45
C ILE A 161 -5.08 -3.24 -9.86
N PHE A 162 -4.51 -3.21 -8.64
CA PHE A 162 -4.01 -4.41 -7.95
C PHE A 162 -5.10 -5.48 -7.76
N ILE A 163 -6.31 -5.05 -7.37
CA ILE A 163 -7.47 -5.93 -7.21
C ILE A 163 -7.81 -6.60 -8.55
N ILE A 164 -7.94 -5.83 -9.62
CA ILE A 164 -8.30 -6.35 -10.95
C ILE A 164 -7.22 -7.32 -11.46
N VAL A 165 -5.94 -6.93 -11.35
CA VAL A 165 -4.80 -7.75 -11.78
C VAL A 165 -4.76 -9.05 -11.01
N ASN A 166 -4.93 -9.02 -9.68
CA ASN A 166 -4.88 -10.23 -8.87
C ASN A 166 -6.06 -11.17 -9.12
N SER A 167 -7.22 -10.61 -9.44
CA SER A 167 -8.47 -11.37 -9.60
C SER A 167 -8.61 -12.00 -10.98
N ASN A 168 -7.78 -11.62 -11.94
CA ASN A 168 -7.75 -12.18 -13.29
C ASN A 168 -6.82 -13.41 -13.37
N ARG A 169 -7.12 -14.41 -12.54
CA ARG A 169 -6.40 -15.68 -12.42
C ARG A 169 -7.29 -16.85 -12.84
#